data_AF-A0A4P9YJM8-F1
#
_entry.id   AF-A0A4P9YJM8-F1
#
_cell.length_a   1.000
_cell.length_b   1.000
_cell.length_c   1.000
_cell.angle_alpha   90.00
_cell.angle_beta   90.00
_cell.angle_gamma   90.00
#
_symmetry.space_group_name_H-M   'P 1'
#
loop_
_entity.id
_entity.type
_entity.pdbx_description
1 polymer ?
#
loop_
_entity_poly.entity_id
_entity_poly.type
_entity_poly.pdbx_seq_one_letter_code
_entity_poly.pdbx_strand_id
1 'polypeptide(L)' 'NGYFDNKVLSRNHALISADEHGKIFIKDTKSSNGTFLNGNRLSQEGEESEPVELKEGDKLTLGVDIYQEE' A
#
# COMPACT_ATOMS: atom_id res chain seq x y z
N ASN A 1 -10.67 9.51 -2.42
CA ASN A 1 -9.84 8.88 -1.38
C ASN A 1 -10.46 7.55 -0.99
N GLY A 2 -9.71 6.46 -1.09
CA GLY A 2 -10.14 5.16 -0.56
C GLY A 2 -9.98 5.15 0.95
N TYR A 3 -11.10 5.06 1.67
CA TYR A 3 -11.10 4.94 3.13
C TYR A 3 -11.48 3.52 3.51
N PHE A 4 -10.69 2.93 4.41
CA PHE A 4 -10.88 1.57 4.89
C PHE A 4 -10.93 1.62 6.41
N ASP A 5 -12.06 1.23 7.00
CA ASP A 5 -12.19 1.11 8.45
C ASP A 5 -11.52 -0.18 8.91
N ASN A 6 -10.19 -0.15 9.03
CA ASN A 6 -9.41 -1.29 9.45
C ASN A 6 -8.26 -0.84 10.37
N LYS A 7 -8.22 -1.42 11.57
CA LYS A 7 -7.22 -1.12 12.61
C LYS A 7 -5.78 -1.42 12.16
N VAL A 8 -5.59 -2.29 11.16
CA VAL A 8 -4.27 -2.63 10.63
C VAL A 8 -3.73 -1.57 9.67
N LEU A 9 -4.58 -0.66 9.21
CA LEU A 9 -4.20 0.37 8.25
C LEU A 9 -3.82 1.65 8.97
N SER A 10 -2.71 2.22 8.51
CA SER A 10 -2.24 3.51 8.96
C SER A 10 -3.12 4.61 8.36
N ARG A 11 -3.29 5.74 9.05
CA ARG A 11 -4.08 6.88 8.55
C ARG A 11 -3.62 7.34 7.17
N ASN A 12 -2.29 7.41 6.98
CA ASN A 12 -1.64 7.55 5.69
C ASN A 12 -0.87 6.26 5.44
N HIS A 13 -1.49 5.31 4.72
CA HIS A 13 -0.89 3.99 4.50
C HIS A 13 -0.12 3.93 3.18
N ALA A 14 -0.76 4.35 2.10
CA ALA A 14 -0.16 4.40 0.78
C ALA A 14 -0.74 5.56 -0.04
N LEU A 15 0.04 6.02 -1.01
CA LEU A 15 -0.34 7.05 -1.97
C LEU A 15 -0.40 6.43 -3.35
N ILE A 16 -1.54 6.61 -4.03
CA ILE A 16 -1.69 6.30 -5.45
C ILE A 16 -1.62 7.62 -6.22
N SER A 17 -0.76 7.69 -7.23
CA SER A 17 -0.59 8.84 -8.10
C SER A 17 -0.63 8.43 -9.56
N ALA A 18 -1.15 9.28 -10.44
CA ALA A 18 -1.08 9.11 -11.88
C ALA A 18 -0.11 10.14 -12.47
N ASP A 19 0.70 9.75 -13.45
CA ASP A 19 1.47 10.71 -14.23
C ASP A 19 0.66 11.31 -15.40
N GLU A 20 1.26 12.28 -16.11
CA GLU A 20 0.66 12.94 -17.27
C GLU A 20 0.46 11.99 -18.47
N HIS A 21 1.10 10.82 -18.46
CA HIS A 21 1.00 9.79 -19.48
C HIS A 21 -0.02 8.69 -19.14
N GLY A 22 -0.74 8.82 -18.02
CA GLY A 22 -1.75 7.88 -17.57
C GLY A 22 -1.20 6.64 -16.85
N LYS A 23 0.09 6.61 -16.52
CA LYS A 23 0.68 5.55 -15.71
C LYS A 23 0.33 5.77 -14.25
N ILE A 24 -0.05 4.70 -13.58
CA ILE A 24 -0.41 4.71 -12.17
C ILE A 24 0.79 4.23 -11.37
N PHE A 25 1.04 4.87 -10.24
CA PHE A 25 2.09 4.53 -9.31
C PHE A 25 1.51 4.38 -7.90
N ILE A 26 2.09 3.46 -7.14
CA ILE A 26 1.83 3.27 -5.71
C ILE A 26 3.10 3.55 -4.92
N LYS A 27 2.94 4.19 -3.77
CA LYS A 27 4.00 4.44 -2.80
C LYS A 27 3.52 4.10 -1.39
N ASP A 28 4.29 3.34 -0.63
CA ASP A 28 4.07 3.16 0.80
C ASP A 28 4.52 4.42 1.56
N THR A 29 3.68 4.93 2.45
CA THR A 29 3.94 6.17 3.19
C THR A 29 4.33 5.92 4.64
N LYS A 30 5.31 5.02 4.86
CA LYS A 30 5.76 4.60 6.21
C LYS A 30 4.67 3.88 6.98
N SER A 31 3.96 2.98 6.30
CA SER A 31 2.90 2.23 6.94
C SER A 31 3.46 1.25 7.98
N SER A 32 2.66 1.00 9.03
CA SER A 32 3.08 0.09 10.11
C SER A 32 3.06 -1.36 9.64
N ASN A 33 2.03 -1.78 8.92
CA ASN A 33 1.88 -3.17 8.47
C ASN A 33 2.36 -3.42 7.04
N GLY A 34 2.88 -2.38 6.36
CA GLY A 34 3.43 -2.48 5.01
C GLY A 34 2.38 -2.49 3.90
N THR A 35 2.81 -2.05 2.73
CA THR A 35 2.11 -2.23 1.45
C THR A 35 2.80 -3.30 0.62
N PHE A 36 2.03 -4.17 -0.03
CA PHE A 36 2.53 -5.27 -0.84
C PHE A 36 1.98 -5.21 -2.27
N LEU A 37 2.84 -5.44 -3.24
CA LEU A 37 2.51 -5.56 -4.65
C LEU A 37 2.88 -6.96 -5.13
N ASN A 38 1.89 -7.73 -5.58
CA ASN A 38 2.04 -9.12 -6.03
C ASN A 38 2.73 -10.01 -4.97
N GLY A 39 2.46 -9.75 -3.70
CA GLY A 39 3.07 -10.45 -2.55
C GLY A 39 4.44 -9.94 -2.13
N ASN A 40 5.05 -9.00 -2.87
CA ASN A 40 6.32 -8.38 -2.51
C ASN A 40 6.08 -7.09 -1.74
N ARG A 41 6.75 -6.92 -0.60
CA ARG A 41 6.64 -5.72 0.22
C ARG A 41 7.39 -4.55 -0.44
N LEU A 42 6.78 -3.36 -0.46
CA LEU A 42 7.34 -2.18 -1.13
C LEU A 42 8.47 -1.50 -0.34
N SER A 43 8.42 -1.53 0.99
CA SER A 43 9.41 -0.91 1.88
C SER A 43 9.64 -1.71 3.17
N GLN A 44 10.68 -1.35 3.92
CA GLN A 44 10.83 -1.80 5.31
C GLN A 44 9.79 -1.15 6.22
N GLU A 45 9.66 -1.68 7.44
CA GLU A 45 8.60 -1.25 8.36
C GLU A 45 8.84 0.18 8.82
N GLY A 46 7.83 1.04 8.72
CA GLY A 46 7.96 2.46 9.05
C GLY A 46 8.86 3.25 8.08
N GLU A 47 9.27 2.65 6.97
CA GLU A 47 10.01 3.32 5.90
C GLU A 47 9.14 3.60 4.69
N GLU A 48 9.45 4.69 4.01
CA GLU A 48 8.76 5.13 2.82
C GLU A 48 9.31 4.35 1.62
N SER A 49 8.43 3.84 0.74
CA SER A 49 8.90 3.15 -0.46
C SER A 49 9.24 4.12 -1.57
N GLU A 50 10.01 3.66 -2.55
CA GLU A 50 10.03 4.32 -3.86
C GLU A 50 8.67 4.13 -4.56
N PRO A 51 8.25 5.07 -5.44
CA PRO A 51 7.06 4.88 -6.26
C PRO A 51 7.24 3.72 -7.24
N VAL A 52 6.29 2.78 -7.23
CA VAL A 52 6.28 1.62 -8.13
C VAL A 52 5.12 1.73 -9.11
N GLU A 53 5.41 1.50 -10.40
CA GLU A 53 4.39 1.50 -11.46
C GLU A 53 3.42 0.33 -11.25
N LEU A 54 2.12 0.64 -11.17
CA LEU A 54 1.03 -0.33 -11.14
C LEU A 54 0.56 -0.64 -12.55
N LYS A 55 0.35 -1.91 -12.83
CA LYS A 55 -0.17 -2.41 -14.10
C LYS A 55 -1.49 -3.12 -13.90
N GLU A 56 -2.24 -3.24 -14.99
CA GLU A 56 -3.48 -4.01 -14.98
C GLU A 56 -3.19 -5.48 -14.63
N GLY A 57 -3.95 -6.02 -13.67
CA GLY A 57 -3.76 -7.38 -13.16
C GLY A 57 -2.86 -7.48 -11.93
N ASP A 58 -2.19 -6.40 -11.53
CA ASP A 58 -1.42 -6.39 -10.29
C ASP A 58 -2.31 -6.50 -9.05
N LYS A 59 -1.87 -7.29 -8.06
CA LYS A 59 -2.54 -7.46 -6.78
C LYS A 59 -1.88 -6.58 -5.72
N LEU A 60 -2.59 -5.55 -5.29
CA LEU A 60 -2.19 -4.70 -4.17
C LEU A 60 -2.81 -5.22 -2.86
N THR A 61 -1.98 -5.36 -1.82
CA THR A 61 -2.43 -5.63 -0.44
C THR A 61 -1.95 -4.51 0.47
N LEU A 62 -2.85 -3.98 1.29
CA LEU A 62 -2.55 -2.96 2.28
C LEU A 62 -2.63 -3.60 3.67
N GLY A 63 -1.53 -3.58 4.42
CA GLY A 63 -1.42 -4.22 5.73
C GLY A 63 -1.44 -5.75 5.68
N VAL A 64 -1.76 -6.35 6.82
CA VAL A 64 -1.80 -7.81 7.03
C VAL A 64 -3.13 -8.20 7.67
N ASP A 65 -3.56 -9.43 7.44
CA ASP A 65 -4.70 -10.00 8.15
C ASP A 65 -4.29 -10.28 9.60
N ILE A 66 -4.88 -9.57 10.56
CA ILE A 66 -4.83 -9.95 11.98
C ILE A 66 -6.21 -10.48 12.35
N TYR A 67 -6.26 -11.75 12.69
CA TYR A 67 -7.40 -12.33 13.37
C TYR A 67 -7.36 -11.81 14.81
N GLN A 68 -8.34 -10.98 15.18
CA GLN A 68 -8.58 -10.72 16.60
C GLN A 68 -9.15 -12.01 17.18
N GLU A 69 -8.39 -12.71 18.04
CA GLU A 69 -9.01 -13.66 18.96
C GLU A 69 -9.90 -12.84 19.90
N GLU A 70 -11.20 -13.18 19.93
CA GLU A 70 -12.20 -12.59 20.84
C GLU A 70 -11.96 -12.98 22.30
#